data_AF-A0A2G9MDQ7-F1
#
_entry.id   AF-A0A2G9MDQ7-F1
#
_cell.length_a   1.000
_cell.length_b   1.000
_cell.length_c   1.000
_cell.angle_alpha   90.00
_cell.angle_beta   90.00
_cell.angle_gamma   90.00
#
_symmetry.space_group_name_H-M   'P 1'
#
loop_
_entity.id
_entity.type
_entity.pdbx_description
1 polymer ?
#
loop_
_entity_poly.entity_id
_entity_poly.type
_entity_poly.pdbx_seq_one_letter_code
_entity_poly.pdbx_strand_id
1 'polypeptide(L)'
;MFLKKRHKNIFIFSHTMNPQTHFLLPFFISIILMKLNVMSWKFALIAGIIGVIIDIDHYIEHIIHAKSNRFSLKATWNNAIKLHRFTERSFIHHWEGALVLSLLFLIILFFNWQISLVLAIGYYSHLLLDYPFFETGKSWRIKLGDVYVTESYSELIVDGTLLFGILCVLLI
;
A
#
# COMPACT_ATOMS: atom_id res chain seq x y z
N MET A 1 -14.63 -41.36 18.11
CA MET A 1 -13.46 -40.88 17.33
C MET A 1 -13.76 -39.46 16.86
N PHE A 2 -13.39 -38.46 17.66
CA PHE A 2 -13.65 -37.05 17.35
C PHE A 2 -12.68 -36.55 16.28
N LEU A 3 -13.18 -36.29 15.07
CA LEU A 3 -12.43 -35.55 14.05
C LEU A 3 -12.25 -34.12 14.55
N LYS A 4 -11.09 -33.89 15.16
CA LYS A 4 -10.58 -32.55 15.49
C LYS A 4 -10.45 -31.79 14.16
N LYS A 5 -11.48 -31.01 13.81
CA LYS A 5 -11.41 -29.98 12.76
C LYS A 5 -10.21 -29.12 13.13
N ARG A 6 -9.06 -29.35 12.49
CA ARG A 6 -7.98 -28.37 12.48
C ARG A 6 -8.60 -27.17 11.78
N HIS A 7 -9.04 -26.19 12.57
CA HIS A 7 -9.01 -24.82 12.09
C HIS A 7 -7.58 -24.63 11.60
N LYS A 8 -7.37 -24.74 10.29
CA LYS A 8 -6.27 -24.06 9.66
C LYS A 8 -6.54 -22.62 10.05
N ASN A 9 -5.89 -22.16 11.11
CA ASN A 9 -5.52 -20.77 11.22
C ASN A 9 -4.65 -20.55 10.00
N ILE A 10 -5.31 -20.33 8.86
CA ILE A 10 -4.75 -19.60 7.75
C ILE A 10 -4.53 -18.26 8.41
N PHE A 11 -3.34 -18.10 8.99
CA PHE A 11 -2.77 -16.78 9.14
C PHE A 11 -2.65 -16.31 7.70
N ILE A 12 -3.74 -15.71 7.24
CA ILE A 12 -3.76 -14.93 6.02
C ILE A 12 -2.64 -13.94 6.28
N PHE A 13 -1.55 -14.08 5.54
CA PHE A 13 -0.48 -13.11 5.53
C PHE A 13 -1.15 -11.80 5.12
N SER A 14 -1.48 -10.99 6.11
CA SER A 14 -2.04 -9.69 5.89
C SER A 14 -0.85 -8.81 5.53
N HIS A 15 -0.77 -8.67 4.21
CA HIS A 15 -0.29 -7.56 3.42
C HIS A 15 0.12 -6.32 4.20
N THR A 16 1.41 -6.21 4.51
CA THR A 16 2.08 -4.93 4.29
C THR A 16 2.54 -4.99 2.84
N MET A 17 1.67 -4.55 1.92
CA MET A 17 2.03 -4.58 0.50
C MET A 17 3.25 -3.71 0.27
N ASN A 18 4.24 -4.25 -0.45
CA ASN A 18 5.54 -3.63 -0.60
C ASN A 18 5.40 -2.15 -1.03
N PRO A 19 6.15 -1.20 -0.42
CA PRO A 19 6.13 0.21 -0.81
C PRO A 19 6.38 0.44 -2.31
N GLN A 20 7.02 -0.52 -2.99
CA GLN A 20 7.20 -0.51 -4.43
C GLN A 20 5.86 -0.59 -5.17
N THR A 21 5.00 -1.56 -4.86
CA THR A 21 3.68 -1.70 -5.50
C THR A 21 2.78 -0.48 -5.23
N HIS A 22 2.82 0.02 -4.00
CA HIS A 22 2.10 1.23 -3.57
C HIS A 22 2.58 2.51 -4.27
N PHE A 23 3.82 2.55 -4.74
CA PHE A 23 4.29 3.61 -5.62
C PHE A 23 3.84 3.36 -7.07
N LEU A 24 4.06 2.14 -7.57
CA LEU A 24 3.95 1.81 -8.99
C LEU A 24 2.52 1.92 -9.51
N LEU A 25 1.51 1.48 -8.76
CA LEU A 25 0.12 1.54 -9.23
C LEU A 25 -0.40 2.99 -9.41
N PRO A 26 -0.38 3.86 -8.38
CA PRO A 26 -0.84 5.24 -8.55
C PRO A 26 0.02 6.03 -9.54
N PHE A 27 1.31 5.72 -9.62
CA PHE A 27 2.19 6.29 -10.64
C PHE A 27 1.78 5.87 -12.05
N PHE A 28 1.54 4.58 -12.29
CA PHE A 28 1.11 4.05 -13.58
C PHE A 28 -0.20 4.70 -14.07
N ILE A 29 -1.22 4.77 -13.20
CA ILE A 29 -2.50 5.45 -13.51
C ILE A 29 -2.23 6.91 -13.90
N SER A 30 -1.40 7.59 -13.12
CA SER A 30 -1.08 8.99 -13.39
C SER A 30 -0.26 9.23 -14.66
N ILE A 31 0.58 8.27 -15.06
CA ILE A 31 1.33 8.31 -16.32
C ILE A 31 0.40 8.16 -17.53
N ILE A 32 -0.64 7.33 -17.43
CA ILE A 32 -1.69 7.26 -18.46
C ILE A 32 -2.38 8.62 -18.57
N LEU A 33 -2.79 9.21 -17.44
CA LEU A 33 -3.45 10.52 -17.42
C LEU A 33 -2.53 11.65 -17.94
N MET A 34 -1.23 11.56 -17.69
CA MET A 34 -0.24 12.47 -18.27
C MET A 34 -0.22 12.38 -19.80
N LYS A 35 -0.21 11.16 -20.37
CA LYS A 35 -0.25 10.97 -21.83
C LYS A 35 -1.54 11.50 -22.45
N LEU A 36 -2.63 11.49 -21.69
CA LEU A 36 -3.91 12.10 -22.08
C LEU A 36 -3.96 13.62 -21.85
N ASN A 37 -2.84 14.27 -21.50
CA ASN A 37 -2.74 15.69 -21.16
C ASN A 37 -3.66 16.15 -20.01
N VAL A 38 -4.07 15.23 -19.13
CA VAL A 38 -4.89 15.55 -17.94
C VAL A 38 -4.03 16.10 -16.81
N MET A 39 -2.79 15.65 -16.67
CA MET A 39 -1.88 16.13 -15.63
C MET A 39 -0.43 16.21 -16.10
N SER A 40 0.40 16.96 -15.38
CA SER A 40 1.83 17.02 -15.66
C SER A 40 2.59 15.83 -15.08
N TRP A 41 3.79 15.56 -15.59
CA TRP A 41 4.70 14.57 -15.01
C TRP A 41 4.97 14.80 -13.52
N LYS A 42 5.03 16.07 -13.08
CA LYS A 42 5.24 16.41 -11.67
C LYS A 42 4.10 15.86 -10.80
N PHE A 43 2.86 16.04 -11.25
CA PHE A 43 1.69 15.49 -10.53
C PHE A 43 1.66 13.98 -10.57
N ALA A 44 2.08 13.35 -11.68
CA ALA A 44 2.16 11.91 -11.76
C ALA A 44 3.15 11.32 -10.74
N LEU A 45 4.35 11.89 -10.65
CA LEU A 45 5.33 11.50 -9.64
C LEU A 45 4.81 11.70 -8.21
N ILE A 46 4.13 12.84 -7.95
CA ILE A 46 3.55 13.11 -6.63
C ILE A 46 2.48 12.06 -6.29
N ALA A 47 1.63 11.64 -7.23
CA ALA A 47 0.64 10.58 -6.96
C ALA A 47 1.28 9.26 -6.52
N GLY A 48 2.39 8.87 -7.16
CA GLY A 48 3.20 7.73 -6.75
C GLY A 48 3.71 7.86 -5.31
N ILE A 49 4.28 9.03 -4.97
CA ILE A 49 4.78 9.32 -3.63
C ILE A 49 3.65 9.31 -2.59
N ILE A 50 2.49 9.89 -2.91
CA ILE A 50 1.33 9.92 -2.01
C ILE A 50 0.85 8.50 -1.70
N GLY A 51 0.83 7.59 -2.68
CA GLY A 51 0.51 6.17 -2.46
C GLY A 51 1.35 5.54 -1.35
N VAL A 52 2.66 5.77 -1.35
CA VAL A 52 3.58 5.26 -0.31
C VAL A 52 3.42 6.01 1.02
N ILE A 53 3.13 7.31 0.99
CA ILE A 53 2.95 8.11 2.21
C ILE A 53 1.73 7.65 3.00
N ILE A 54 0.68 7.19 2.33
CA ILE A 54 -0.53 6.71 2.99
C ILE A 54 -0.21 5.55 3.94
N ASP A 55 0.64 4.62 3.51
CA ASP A 55 1.14 3.44 4.26
C ASP A 55 1.86 3.78 5.58
N ILE A 56 2.25 5.05 5.79
CA ILE A 56 2.80 5.54 7.07
C ILE A 56 1.76 5.42 8.19
N ASP A 57 0.47 5.38 7.88
CA ASP A 57 -0.58 5.16 8.85
C ASP A 57 -0.40 3.83 9.61
N HIS A 58 0.06 2.76 8.96
CA HIS A 58 0.37 1.48 9.61
C HIS A 58 1.54 1.60 10.59
N TYR A 59 2.54 2.42 10.26
CA TYR A 59 3.64 2.72 11.16
C TYR A 59 3.14 3.48 12.40
N ILE A 60 2.24 4.45 12.22
CA ILE A 60 1.61 5.20 13.30
C ILE A 60 0.74 4.27 14.17
N GLU A 61 -0.05 3.40 13.55
CA GLU A 61 -0.90 2.43 14.25
C GLU A 61 -0.04 1.49 15.13
N HIS A 62 1.05 0.95 14.57
CA HIS A 62 2.01 0.15 15.35
C HIS A 62 2.60 0.94 16.52
N ILE A 63 2.93 2.23 16.34
CA ILE A 63 3.41 3.08 17.42
C ILE A 63 2.37 3.21 18.55
N ILE A 64 1.11 3.46 18.20
CA ILE A 64 0.02 3.65 19.17
C ILE A 64 -0.20 2.37 19.99
N HIS A 65 -0.10 1.19 19.37
CA HIS A 65 -0.30 -0.09 20.05
C HIS A 65 0.94 -0.69 20.71
N ALA A 66 2.13 -0.14 20.45
CA ALA A 66 3.37 -0.63 21.05
C ALA A 66 3.42 -0.27 22.54
N LYS A 67 3.19 -1.27 23.41
CA LYS A 67 3.23 -1.13 24.88
C LYS A 67 4.56 -0.62 25.46
N SER A 68 5.64 -0.63 24.70
CA SER A 68 6.92 -0.05 25.09
C SER A 68 7.25 1.12 24.17
N ASN A 69 7.44 2.31 24.72
CA ASN A 69 7.90 3.55 24.05
C ASN A 69 9.30 3.46 23.41
N ARG A 70 9.73 2.28 22.95
CA ARG A 70 10.98 2.06 22.23
C ARG A 70 10.70 2.20 20.74
N PHE A 71 10.66 3.45 20.30
CA PHE A 71 10.45 3.82 18.91
C PHE A 71 11.69 3.49 18.09
N SER A 72 11.58 2.51 17.20
CA SER A 72 12.60 2.24 16.19
C SER A 72 11.92 1.73 14.94
N LEU A 73 12.08 2.44 13.83
CA LEU A 73 11.53 2.06 12.52
C LEU A 73 11.98 0.65 12.13
N LYS A 74 13.25 0.31 12.40
CA LYS A 74 13.79 -1.04 12.25
C LYS A 74 13.06 -2.07 13.11
N ALA A 75 12.75 -1.76 14.37
CA ALA A 75 12.02 -2.68 15.25
C ALA A 75 10.58 -2.87 14.79
N THR A 76 9.89 -1.79 14.39
CA THR A 76 8.53 -1.82 13.83
C THR A 76 8.49 -2.67 12.56
N TRP A 77 9.38 -2.41 11.62
CA TRP A 77 9.51 -3.16 10.37
C TRP A 77 9.74 -4.66 10.62
N ASN A 78 10.70 -4.98 11.48
CA ASN A 78 11.00 -6.38 11.81
C ASN A 78 9.85 -7.06 12.56
N ASN A 79 9.10 -6.34 13.40
CA ASN A 79 7.95 -6.87 14.11
C ASN A 79 6.77 -7.12 13.17
N ALA A 80 6.50 -6.20 12.23
CA ALA A 80 5.49 -6.38 11.19
C ALA A 80 5.77 -7.67 10.41
N ILE A 81 7.00 -7.83 9.92
CA ILE A 81 7.41 -8.99 9.13
C ILE A 81 7.47 -10.29 9.95
N LYS A 82 7.94 -10.26 11.20
CA LYS A 82 8.16 -11.50 11.97
C LYS A 82 6.96 -11.94 12.78
N LEU A 83 6.28 -11.00 13.42
CA LEU A 83 5.37 -11.28 14.52
C LEU A 83 3.90 -11.10 14.15
N HIS A 84 3.57 -10.30 13.11
CA HIS A 84 2.19 -10.06 12.64
C HIS A 84 1.22 -9.76 13.80
N ARG A 85 1.66 -8.95 14.76
CA ARG A 85 1.03 -8.83 16.09
C ARG A 85 -0.07 -7.78 16.20
N PHE A 86 -0.33 -7.01 15.15
CA PHE A 86 -1.23 -5.86 15.21
C PHE A 86 -2.29 -5.97 14.13
N THR A 87 -3.49 -5.48 14.42
CA THR A 87 -4.51 -5.24 13.40
C THR A 87 -3.93 -4.24 12.42
N GLU A 88 -3.67 -4.70 11.21
CA GLU A 88 -2.90 -3.92 10.24
C GLU A 88 -3.65 -2.66 9.81
N ARG A 89 -4.98 -2.70 9.73
CA ARG A 89 -5.76 -1.59 9.15
C ARG A 89 -6.04 -0.47 10.15
N SER A 90 -5.62 0.75 9.81
CA SER A 90 -6.01 1.96 10.52
C SER A 90 -7.43 2.42 10.14
N PHE A 91 -7.91 3.49 10.78
CA PHE A 91 -9.19 4.13 10.46
C PHE A 91 -9.37 4.46 8.97
N ILE A 92 -8.31 4.88 8.26
CA ILE A 92 -8.41 5.28 6.85
C ILE A 92 -8.67 4.11 5.90
N HIS A 93 -8.59 2.87 6.38
CA HIS A 93 -8.89 1.65 5.61
C HIS A 93 -10.33 1.17 5.78
N HIS A 94 -11.09 1.79 6.68
CA HIS A 94 -12.50 1.48 6.93
C HIS A 94 -13.41 2.39 6.09
N TRP A 95 -14.67 1.98 5.94
CA TRP A 95 -15.62 2.70 5.08
C TRP A 95 -15.86 4.13 5.59
N GLU A 96 -15.81 4.33 6.92
CA GLU A 96 -15.92 5.64 7.55
C GLU A 96 -14.75 6.55 7.15
N GLY A 97 -13.52 6.02 7.22
CA GLY A 97 -12.32 6.75 6.82
C GLY A 97 -12.30 7.08 5.33
N ALA A 98 -12.69 6.12 4.49
CA ALA A 98 -12.85 6.32 3.06
C ALA A 98 -13.87 7.41 2.75
N LEU A 99 -15.03 7.41 3.42
CA LEU A 99 -16.04 8.45 3.23
C LEU A 99 -15.51 9.84 3.63
N VAL A 100 -14.84 9.95 4.78
CA VAL A 100 -14.27 11.22 5.26
C VAL A 100 -13.22 11.76 4.29
N LEU A 101 -12.28 10.93 3.85
CA LEU A 101 -11.23 11.34 2.90
C LEU A 101 -11.80 11.66 1.52
N SER A 102 -12.81 10.91 1.06
CA SER A 102 -13.53 11.21 -0.19
C SER A 102 -14.18 12.59 -0.15
N LEU A 103 -14.87 12.91 0.94
CA LEU A 103 -15.49 14.22 1.12
C LEU A 103 -14.45 15.33 1.17
N LEU A 104 -13.31 15.09 1.83
CA LEU A 104 -12.19 16.02 1.84
C LEU A 104 -11.64 16.27 0.42
N PHE A 105 -11.46 15.22 -0.38
CA PHE A 105 -11.00 15.37 -1.76
C PHE A 105 -12.02 16.10 -2.63
N LEU A 106 -13.32 15.88 -2.42
CA LEU A 106 -14.39 16.65 -3.07
C LEU A 106 -14.35 18.13 -2.68
N ILE A 107 -14.03 18.47 -1.43
CA ILE A 107 -13.83 19.88 -1.05
C ILE A 107 -12.60 20.45 -1.76
N ILE A 108 -11.47 19.74 -1.76
CA ILE A 108 -10.23 20.18 -2.42
C ILE A 108 -10.43 20.35 -3.94
N LEU A 109 -11.30 19.54 -4.56
CA LEU A 109 -11.63 19.60 -5.98
C LEU A 109 -12.06 21.01 -6.41
N PHE A 110 -12.82 21.72 -5.57
CA PHE A 110 -13.29 23.09 -5.86
C PHE A 110 -12.19 24.14 -5.84
N PHE A 111 -11.08 23.89 -5.14
CA PHE A 111 -9.94 24.80 -5.06
C PHE A 111 -8.83 24.44 -6.05
N ASN A 112 -8.55 23.13 -6.18
CA ASN A 112 -7.53 22.62 -7.09
C ASN A 112 -7.84 21.16 -7.48
N TRP A 113 -8.43 21.00 -8.66
CA TRP A 113 -8.83 19.68 -9.16
C TRP A 113 -7.66 18.73 -9.42
N GLN A 114 -6.47 19.25 -9.78
CA GLN A 114 -5.29 18.42 -10.01
C GLN A 114 -4.75 17.84 -8.71
N ILE A 115 -4.71 18.65 -7.64
CA ILE A 115 -4.32 18.17 -6.31
C ILE A 115 -5.34 17.15 -5.80
N SER A 116 -6.65 17.42 -5.93
CA SER A 116 -7.70 16.48 -5.56
C SER A 116 -7.54 15.14 -6.30
N LEU A 117 -7.28 15.18 -7.61
CA LEU A 117 -7.06 14.00 -8.43
C LEU A 117 -5.82 13.20 -7.99
N VAL A 118 -4.70 13.87 -7.70
CA VAL A 118 -3.48 13.24 -7.21
C VAL A 118 -3.70 12.53 -5.87
N LEU A 119 -4.39 13.18 -4.94
CA LEU A 119 -4.74 12.61 -3.65
C LEU A 119 -5.68 11.42 -3.80
N ALA A 120 -6.71 11.54 -4.65
CA ALA A 120 -7.64 10.46 -4.94
C ALA A 120 -6.94 9.25 -5.57
N ILE A 121 -6.08 9.45 -6.56
CA ILE A 121 -5.33 8.35 -7.19
C ILE A 121 -4.45 7.64 -6.16
N GLY A 122 -3.66 8.39 -5.38
CA GLY A 122 -2.83 7.79 -4.33
C GLY A 122 -3.66 6.99 -3.32
N TYR A 123 -4.71 7.59 -2.78
CA TYR A 123 -5.56 6.99 -1.75
C TYR A 123 -6.35 5.77 -2.23
N TYR A 124 -7.06 5.88 -3.36
CA TYR A 124 -7.85 4.76 -3.85
C TYR A 124 -6.98 3.64 -4.42
N SER A 125 -5.79 3.95 -4.96
CA SER A 125 -4.84 2.91 -5.35
C SER A 125 -4.33 2.16 -4.12
N HIS A 126 -4.02 2.88 -3.03
CA HIS A 126 -3.64 2.27 -1.75
C HIS A 126 -4.73 1.33 -1.24
N LEU A 127 -5.98 1.81 -1.13
CA LEU A 127 -7.10 0.96 -0.73
C LEU A 127 -7.30 -0.24 -1.66
N LEU A 128 -7.17 -0.03 -2.97
CA LEU A 128 -7.32 -1.09 -3.97
C LEU A 128 -6.23 -2.16 -3.87
N LEU A 129 -5.05 -1.83 -3.36
CA LEU A 129 -3.98 -2.80 -3.13
C LEU A 129 -4.23 -3.57 -1.82
N ASP A 130 -4.70 -2.88 -0.77
CA ASP A 130 -4.93 -3.49 0.54
C ASP A 130 -6.22 -4.34 0.66
N TYR A 131 -7.20 -4.15 -0.23
CA TYR A 131 -8.47 -4.88 -0.21
C TYR A 131 -8.47 -6.28 -0.85
N PRO A 132 -7.88 -6.50 -2.04
CA PRO A 132 -7.91 -7.81 -2.68
C PRO A 132 -7.12 -8.82 -1.85
N PHE A 133 -7.83 -9.86 -1.43
CA PHE A 133 -7.26 -11.09 -0.89
C PHE A 133 -6.53 -11.84 -2.01
N PHE A 134 -5.44 -11.29 -2.53
CA PHE A 134 -4.49 -12.14 -3.21
C PHE A 134 -3.99 -13.13 -2.16
N GLU A 135 -4.30 -14.42 -2.34
CA GLU A 135 -3.54 -15.47 -1.66
C GLU A 135 -2.09 -15.26 -2.08
N THR A 136 -1.32 -14.58 -1.23
CA THR A 136 0.11 -14.47 -1.43
C THR A 136 0.63 -15.89 -1.47
N GLY A 137 1.19 -16.26 -2.62
CA GLY A 137 1.72 -17.59 -2.83
C GLY A 137 2.90 -17.86 -1.88
N LYS A 138 3.89 -18.61 -2.35
CA LYS A 138 5.13 -18.76 -1.57
C LYS A 138 5.80 -17.38 -1.44
N SER A 139 5.90 -16.88 -0.21
CA SER A 139 6.76 -15.75 0.14
C SER A 139 8.12 -16.25 0.59
N TRP A 140 9.16 -15.46 0.36
CA TRP A 140 10.47 -15.69 0.93
C TRP A 140 10.86 -14.53 1.82
N ARG A 141 11.67 -14.84 2.83
CA ARG A 141 12.19 -13.86 3.77
C ARG A 141 13.70 -13.83 3.71
N ILE A 142 14.25 -12.66 3.45
CA ILE A 142 15.69 -12.42 3.40
C ILE A 142 16.05 -11.49 4.56
N LYS A 143 17.18 -11.74 5.23
CA LYS A 143 17.73 -10.83 6.23
C LYS A 143 18.82 -9.99 5.58
N LEU A 144 18.59 -8.69 5.45
CA LEU A 144 19.55 -7.72 4.92
C LEU A 144 20.14 -6.93 6.09
N GLY A 145 21.33 -7.36 6.52
CA GLY A 145 21.97 -6.85 7.73
C GLY A 145 21.10 -7.10 8.96
N ASP A 146 20.41 -6.04 9.38
CA ASP A 146 19.66 -5.96 10.62
C ASP A 146 18.13 -5.86 10.41
N VAL A 147 17.72 -5.87 9.15
CA VAL A 147 16.34 -5.73 8.69
C VAL A 147 15.92 -7.01 7.98
N TYR A 148 14.70 -7.47 8.22
CA TYR A 148 14.11 -8.59 7.47
C TYR A 148 13.29 -8.01 6.34
N VAL A 149 13.34 -8.61 5.17
CA VAL A 149 12.48 -8.26 4.03
C VAL A 149 11.72 -9.51 3.65
N THR A 150 10.42 -9.38 3.43
CA THR A 150 9.58 -10.46 2.89
C THR A 150 9.06 -10.00 1.55
N GLU A 151 9.09 -10.88 0.57
CA GLU A 151 8.59 -10.63 -0.76
C GLU A 151 7.78 -11.84 -1.22
N SER A 152 6.67 -11.62 -1.91
CA SER A 152 5.87 -12.68 -2.52
C SER A 152 6.08 -12.73 -4.03
N TYR A 153 6.01 -13.93 -4.61
CA TYR A 153 6.09 -14.08 -6.08
C TYR A 153 4.96 -13.33 -6.80
N SER A 154 3.78 -13.24 -6.18
CA SER A 154 2.64 -12.47 -6.69
C SER A 154 2.94 -10.98 -6.77
N GLU A 155 3.54 -10.38 -5.74
CA GLU A 155 3.90 -8.96 -5.74
C GLU A 155 4.93 -8.66 -6.82
N LEU A 156 5.96 -9.49 -6.98
CA LEU A 156 6.93 -9.31 -8.07
C LEU A 156 6.31 -9.37 -9.47
N ILE A 157 5.30 -10.22 -9.67
CA ILE A 157 4.56 -10.25 -10.95
C ILE A 157 3.79 -8.94 -11.13
N VAL A 158 3.11 -8.47 -10.10
CA VAL A 158 2.35 -7.21 -10.14
C VAL A 158 3.29 -6.04 -10.44
N ASP A 159 4.41 -5.92 -9.72
CA ASP A 159 5.42 -4.88 -9.91
C ASP A 159 6.04 -4.94 -11.30
N GLY A 160 6.42 -6.15 -11.76
CA GLY A 160 6.93 -6.35 -13.11
C GLY A 160 5.94 -5.95 -14.20
N THR A 161 4.65 -6.27 -13.99
CA THR A 161 3.57 -5.90 -14.91
C THR A 161 3.34 -4.40 -14.94
N LEU A 162 3.33 -3.74 -13.78
CA LEU A 162 3.19 -2.29 -13.66
C LEU A 162 4.38 -1.56 -14.31
N LEU A 163 5.61 -2.02 -14.04
CA LEU A 163 6.82 -1.47 -14.66
C LEU A 163 6.79 -1.62 -16.19
N PHE A 164 6.42 -2.79 -16.70
CA PHE A 164 6.27 -3.00 -18.14
C PHE A 164 5.21 -2.07 -18.72
N GLY A 165 4.05 -1.94 -18.07
CA GLY A 165 2.99 -1.02 -18.47
C GLY A 165 3.47 0.44 -18.51
N ILE A 166 4.19 0.89 -17.49
CA ILE A 166 4.78 2.24 -17.44
C ILE A 166 5.71 2.45 -18.64
N LEU A 167 6.59 1.49 -18.94
CA LEU A 167 7.51 1.58 -20.08
C LEU A 167 6.75 1.66 -21.41
N CYS A 168 5.73 0.82 -21.60
CA CYS A 168 4.88 0.87 -22.80
C CYS A 168 4.21 2.23 -22.97
N VAL A 169 3.61 2.77 -21.90
CA VAL A 169 2.93 4.08 -21.96
C VAL A 169 3.93 5.21 -22.23
N LEU A 170 5.15 5.14 -21.70
CA LEU A 170 6.17 6.16 -21.94
C LEU A 170 6.70 6.15 -23.37
N LEU A 171 6.83 4.97 -23.99
CA LEU A 171 7.38 4.78 -25.34
C LEU A 171 6.40 5.12 -26.48
N ILE A 172 5.10 5.13 -26.22
CA ILE A 172 4.03 5.54 -27.16
C ILE A 172 3.80 7.04 -27.07
#